data_AF-X1ESM8-F1
#
_entry.id   AF-X1ESM8-F1
#
_cell.length_a   1.000
_cell.length_b   1.000
_cell.length_c   1.000
_cell.angle_alpha   90.00
_cell.angle_beta   90.00
_cell.angle_gamma   90.00
#
_symmetry.space_group_name_H-M   'P 1'
#
loop_
_entity.id
_entity.type
_entity.pdbx_description
1 polymer ?
#
loop_
_entity_poly.entity_id
_entity_poly.type
_entity_poly.pdbx_seq_one_letter_code
_entity_poly.pdbx_strand_id
1 'polypeptide(L)' 'MSRKIDTSAQFIEFFIKKGHYLVGLSENHFLNREYKKSLELLSQAHTMFEKGGAKAEAENVKARFNDIKKNYLSKQ' A
#
# COMPACT_ATOMS: atom_id res chain seq x y z
N MET A 1 -30.72 5.28 23.12
CA MET A 1 -30.16 4.24 22.20
C MET A 1 -28.65 4.42 22.13
N SER A 2 -27.84 3.54 22.75
CA SER A 2 -26.39 3.56 22.55
C SER A 2 -26.09 2.89 21.21
N ARG A 3 -25.69 3.66 20.18
CA ARG A 3 -25.16 3.07 18.94
C ARG A 3 -23.86 2.38 19.32
N LYS A 4 -23.82 1.05 19.33
CA LYS A 4 -22.57 0.30 19.40
C LYS A 4 -21.76 0.65 18.16
N ILE A 5 -20.69 1.41 18.34
CA ILE A 5 -19.73 1.71 17.28
C ILE A 5 -18.97 0.42 17.03
N ASP A 6 -19.14 -0.17 15.85
CA ASP A 6 -18.31 -1.29 15.42
C ASP A 6 -16.96 -0.75 14.96
N THR A 7 -16.05 -0.65 15.92
CA THR A 7 -14.69 -0.17 15.67
C THR A 7 -13.93 -1.11 14.75
N SER A 8 -14.28 -2.40 14.69
CA SER A 8 -13.57 -3.38 13.86
C SER A 8 -13.76 -3.11 12.37
N ALA A 9 -15.00 -2.83 11.94
CA ALA A 9 -15.31 -2.44 10.57
C ALA A 9 -14.66 -1.10 10.19
N GLN A 10 -14.66 -0.13 11.11
CA GLN A 10 -14.03 1.17 10.89
C GLN A 10 -12.50 1.05 10.74
N PHE A 11 -11.85 0.18 11.51
CA PHE A 11 -10.41 -0.07 11.39
C PHE A 11 -10.06 -0.78 10.09
N ILE A 12 -10.85 -1.76 9.66
CA ILE A 12 -10.68 -2.43 8.36
C ILE A 12 -10.75 -1.40 7.23
N GLU A 13 -11.78 -0.57 7.23
CA GLU A 13 -11.96 0.48 6.22
C GLU A 13 -10.81 1.49 6.26
N PHE A 14 -10.36 1.90 7.46
CA PHE A 14 -9.22 2.79 7.62
C PHE A 14 -7.94 2.20 7.00
N PHE A 15 -7.65 0.92 7.27
CA PHE A 15 -6.47 0.26 6.72
C PHE A 15 -6.53 0.18 5.20
N ILE A 16 -7.67 -0.21 4.62
CA ILE A 16 -7.84 -0.28 3.17
C ILE A 16 -7.68 1.11 2.53
N LYS A 17 -8.34 2.14 3.06
CA LYS A 17 -8.22 3.52 2.58
C LYS A 17 -6.78 4.03 2.66
N LYS A 18 -6.10 3.78 3.78
CA LYS A 18 -4.70 4.17 3.96
C LYS A 18 -3.77 3.42 2.98
N GLY A 19 -4.04 2.15 2.72
CA GLY A 19 -3.34 1.37 1.69
C GLY A 19 -3.44 2.02 0.31
N HIS A 20 -4.66 2.34 -0.14
CA HIS A 20 -4.86 3.02 -1.44
C HIS A 20 -4.19 4.39 -1.51
N TYR A 21 -4.25 5.19 -0.44
CA TYR A 21 -3.58 6.47 -0.38
C TYR A 21 -2.06 6.35 -0.56
N LEU A 22 -1.43 5.39 0.13
CA LEU A 22 0.00 5.12 0.02
C LEU A 22 0.39 4.64 -1.38
N VAL A 23 -0.45 3.83 -2.04
CA VAL A 23 -0.25 3.44 -3.46
C VAL A 23 -0.22 4.68 -4.35
N GLY A 24 -1.21 5.58 -4.21
CA GLY A 24 -1.24 6.82 -4.99
C GLY A 24 0.01 7.69 -4.81
N LEU A 25 0.47 7.86 -3.57
CA LEU A 25 1.72 8.56 -3.29
C LEU A 25 2.93 7.85 -3.90
N SER A 26 2.97 6.52 -3.84
CA SER A 26 4.08 5.74 -4.39
C SER A 26 4.24 5.93 -5.91
N GLU A 27 3.14 6.09 -6.64
CA GLU A 27 3.15 6.34 -8.08
C GLU A 27 3.63 7.76 -8.39
N ASN A 28 3.29 8.77 -7.57
CA ASN A 28 3.87 10.11 -7.72
C ASN A 28 5.40 10.09 -7.56
N HIS A 29 5.90 9.39 -6.54
CA HIS A 29 7.35 9.22 -6.35
C HIS A 29 7.99 8.42 -7.49
N PHE A 30 7.30 7.42 -8.03
CA PHE A 30 7.76 6.68 -9.20
C PHE A 30 7.91 7.59 -10.43
N LEU A 31 6.91 8.43 -10.72
CA LEU A 31 6.95 9.40 -11.81
C LEU A 31 8.08 10.43 -11.64
N ASN A 32 8.40 10.80 -10.40
CA ASN A 32 9.54 11.65 -10.06
C ASN A 32 10.90 10.92 -10.05
N ARG A 33 10.94 9.64 -10.45
CA ARG A 33 12.13 8.77 -10.43
C ARG A 33 12.72 8.55 -9.04
N GLU A 34 11.94 8.77 -7.99
CA GLU A 34 12.30 8.53 -6.59
C GLU A 34 11.99 7.07 -6.20
N TYR A 35 12.59 6.11 -6.91
CA TYR A 35 12.20 4.69 -6.82
C TYR A 35 12.32 4.09 -5.42
N LYS A 36 13.33 4.49 -4.63
CA LYS A 36 13.47 4.01 -3.23
C LYS A 36 12.28 4.43 -2.37
N LYS A 37 11.85 5.70 -2.46
CA LYS A 37 10.67 6.20 -1.74
C LYS A 37 9.38 5.53 -2.22
N SER A 38 9.25 5.30 -3.52
CA SER A 38 8.14 4.55 -4.10
C SER A 38 8.04 3.14 -3.47
N LEU A 39 9.16 2.41 -3.40
CA LEU A 39 9.21 1.09 -2.78
C LEU A 39 8.89 1.11 -1.27
N GLU A 40 9.38 2.09 -0.52
CA GLU A 40 9.06 2.25 0.90
C GLU A 40 7.55 2.42 1.13
N LEU A 41 6.90 3.25 0.31
CA LEU A 41 5.46 3.47 0.37
C LEU A 41 4.65 2.24 -0.03
N LEU A 42 5.08 1.51 -1.07
CA LEU A 42 4.46 0.22 -1.44
C LEU A 42 4.59 -0.81 -0.32
N SER A 43 5.74 -0.88 0.37
CA SER A 43 5.90 -1.77 1.53
C SER A 43 4.94 -1.42 2.67
N GLN A 44 4.72 -0.12 2.93
CA GLN A 44 3.74 0.33 3.92
C GLN A 44 2.30 0.02 3.48
N ALA A 45 1.98 0.23 2.20
CA ALA A 45 0.66 -0.06 1.63
C ALA A 45 0.32 -1.55 1.76
N HIS A 46 1.27 -2.45 1.48
CA HIS A 46 1.12 -3.89 1.68
C HIS A 46 0.69 -4.22 3.12
N THR A 47 1.40 -3.65 4.10
CA THR A 47 1.11 -3.87 5.53
C THR A 47 -0.29 -3.36 5.90
N MET A 48 -0.74 -2.25 5.31
CA MET A 48 -2.10 -1.76 5.53
C MET A 48 -3.14 -2.71 4.94
N PHE A 49 -2.95 -3.21 3.72
CA PHE A 49 -3.88 -4.16 3.12
C PHE A 49 -3.94 -5.49 3.88
N GLU A 50 -2.82 -6.01 4.38
CA GLU A 50 -2.81 -7.19 5.26
C GLU A 50 -3.63 -6.97 6.53
N LYS A 51 -3.47 -5.81 7.20
CA LYS A 51 -4.26 -5.44 8.38
C LYS A 51 -5.74 -5.24 8.08
N GLY A 52 -6.07 -4.79 6.87
CA GLY A 52 -7.44 -4.67 6.39
C GLY A 52 -8.04 -5.96 5.83
N GLY A 53 -7.29 -7.07 5.78
CA GLY A 53 -7.75 -8.33 5.18
C GLY A 53 -7.88 -8.30 3.65
N ALA A 54 -7.37 -7.26 2.99
CA ALA A 54 -7.44 -7.03 1.54
C ALA A 54 -6.31 -7.77 0.81
N LYS A 55 -6.41 -9.10 0.74
CA LYS A 55 -5.33 -9.98 0.24
C LYS A 55 -5.00 -9.76 -1.23
N ALA A 56 -6.01 -9.49 -2.07
CA ALA A 56 -5.79 -9.26 -3.50
C ALA A 56 -4.99 -7.98 -3.74
N GLU A 57 -5.32 -6.93 -3.00
CA GLU A 57 -4.64 -5.64 -3.01
C GLU A 57 -3.20 -5.76 -2.50
N ALA A 58 -2.97 -6.53 -1.42
CA ALA A 58 -1.63 -6.81 -0.91
C ALA A 58 -0.76 -7.51 -1.97
N GLU A 59 -1.26 -8.54 -2.64
CA GLU A 59 -0.50 -9.23 -3.70
C GLU A 59 -0.26 -8.32 -4.93
N ASN A 60 -1.22 -7.46 -5.30
CA ASN A 60 -1.03 -6.47 -6.37
C ASN A 60 0.10 -5.48 -6.02
N VAL A 61 0.11 -4.97 -4.79
CA VAL A 61 1.17 -4.06 -4.31
C VAL A 61 2.53 -4.77 -4.32
N LYS A 62 2.59 -6.03 -3.89
CA LYS A 62 3.81 -6.83 -3.90
C LYS A 62 4.34 -7.08 -5.31
N ALA A 63 3.45 -7.36 -6.27
CA ALA A 63 3.81 -7.50 -7.67
C ALA A 63 4.41 -6.20 -8.22
N ARG A 64 3.77 -5.04 -7.94
CA ARG A 64 4.27 -3.72 -8.34
C ARG A 64 5.62 -3.40 -7.71
N PHE A 65 5.81 -3.70 -6.42
CA PHE A 65 7.08 -3.53 -5.72
C PHE A 65 8.20 -4.32 -6.42
N ASN A 66 7.96 -5.59 -6.74
CA ASN A 66 8.94 -6.46 -7.39
C ASN A 66 9.29 -5.98 -8.80
N ASP A 67 8.28 -5.52 -9.56
CA ASP A 67 8.46 -4.92 -10.88
C ASP A 67 9.38 -3.70 -10.83
N ILE A 68 9.11 -2.75 -9.92
CA ILE A 68 9.93 -1.55 -9.75
C ILE A 68 11.35 -1.92 -9.32
N LYS A 69 11.49 -2.82 -8.34
CA LYS A 69 12.80 -3.25 -7.83
C LYS A 69 13.64 -3.91 -8.93
N LYS A 70 13.03 -4.78 -9.75
CA LYS A 70 13.70 -5.48 -10.84
C LYS A 70 14.08 -4.53 -11.98
N ASN A 71 13.19 -3.63 -12.38
CA ASN A 71 13.42 -2.84 -13.61
C ASN A 71 14.21 -1.55 -13.37
N TYR A 72 14.18 -0.99 -12.16
CA TYR A 72 14.72 0.34 -11.89
C TYR A 72 15.84 0.37 -10.85
N LEU A 73 16.09 -0.73 -10.13
CA LEU A 73 17.12 -0.81 -9.08
C LEU A 73 18.13 -1.94 -9.27
N SER A 74 17.87 -2.96 -10.10
CA SER A 74 18.77 -4.12 -10.23
C SER A 74 19.93 -3.94 -11.24
N LYS A 75 20.35 -2.70 -11.52
CA LYS A 75 21.44 -2.38 -12.46
C LYS A 75 22.45 -1.34 -11.93
N GLN A 76 22.67 -1.30 -10.61
CA GLN A 76 23.82 -0.59 -10.04
C GLN A 76 24.89 -1.57 -9.58
#